data_AF-A0AAJ6F5M8-F1
#
_entry.id   AF-A0AAJ6F5M8-F1
#
_cell.length_a   1.000
_cell.length_b   1.000
_cell.length_c   1.000
_cell.angle_alpha   90.00
_cell.angle_beta   90.00
_cell.angle_gamma   90.00
#
_symmetry.space_group_name_H-M   'P 1'
#
loop_
_entity.id
_entity.type
_entity.pdbx_description
1 polymer ?
#
loop_
_entity_poly.entity_id
_entity_poly.type
_entity_poly.pdbx_seq_one_letter_code
_entity_poly.pdbx_strand_id
1 'polypeptide(L)'
;MPKKAKKTASRTPSKTAAKTPAKAATNRPAKALDGATAERIASALETIASRLAAASPASDPAESLGAADAFVWHPHGRLAPVPRVSRVEIGLLKGVDRMRDILMENTERFANGLPANNALLWGARGMGKSSLVKAAHATLNRDRKPADRLKLIEIHREDIESLPGLMELLRSSPFRFIVFCDDLSFDGNDASYKSLKAVLEGGIEGRPDNVILYATSNRRHLLAREMIENERSTAINPGEAVEEKVSLSDRFGLWLGFHRCSQDEYLAMVKGYCDHFGIKIADDELEREALEWSTTRGSRSGRVAWQFTQELAGRLGVRLSGT
;
A
#
# COMPACT_ATOMS: atom_id res chain seq x y z
N MET A 1 38.16 -63.93 31.40
CA MET A 1 38.79 -65.27 31.37
C MET A 1 37.78 -66.28 31.90
N PRO A 2 37.63 -67.53 31.41
CA PRO A 2 38.24 -68.23 30.28
C PRO A 2 37.26 -69.01 29.33
N LYS A 3 37.80 -69.40 28.16
CA LYS A 3 37.65 -70.67 27.36
C LYS A 3 36.24 -71.16 26.92
N LYS A 4 35.98 -71.28 25.60
CA LYS A 4 36.27 -72.41 24.68
C LYS A 4 35.59 -73.73 25.13
N ALA A 5 34.95 -74.58 24.32
CA ALA A 5 34.73 -74.68 22.88
C ALA A 5 33.80 -75.89 22.55
N LYS A 6 33.22 -75.86 21.34
CA LYS A 6 32.93 -76.97 20.39
C LYS A 6 32.01 -78.15 20.82
N LYS A 7 30.96 -78.37 20.01
CA LYS A 7 30.88 -79.55 19.14
C LYS A 7 29.99 -79.33 17.91
N THR A 8 30.46 -79.93 16.82
CA THR A 8 30.08 -79.84 15.40
C THR A 8 29.11 -80.94 14.99
N ALA A 9 28.20 -80.67 14.05
CA ALA A 9 27.82 -81.61 12.98
C ALA A 9 27.27 -80.85 11.76
N SER A 10 27.89 -81.08 10.60
CA SER A 10 27.51 -80.67 9.24
C SER A 10 26.67 -81.79 8.59
N ARG A 11 25.73 -81.56 7.66
CA ARG A 11 25.92 -81.18 6.25
C ARG A 11 24.60 -80.73 5.57
N THR A 12 24.78 -79.75 4.70
CA THR A 12 24.02 -79.00 3.66
C THR A 12 23.37 -79.86 2.53
N PRO A 13 22.69 -79.33 1.47
CA PRO A 13 22.54 -77.93 0.98
C PRO A 13 21.17 -77.47 0.38
N SER A 14 20.95 -76.15 0.24
CA SER A 14 20.73 -75.50 -1.07
C SER A 14 20.84 -73.97 -0.97
N LYS A 15 21.44 -73.37 -2.00
CA LYS A 15 21.91 -71.98 -2.08
C LYS A 15 20.78 -71.04 -2.53
N THR A 16 20.57 -69.93 -1.82
CA THR A 16 19.91 -68.74 -2.36
C THR A 16 20.94 -67.64 -2.56
N ALA A 17 21.09 -67.19 -3.80
CA ALA A 17 22.13 -66.26 -4.23
C ALA A 17 21.74 -64.79 -4.00
N ALA A 18 22.72 -64.04 -3.48
CA ALA A 18 23.05 -62.62 -3.64
C ALA A 18 21.93 -61.57 -3.86
N LYS A 19 21.81 -60.67 -2.86
CA LYS A 19 21.17 -59.35 -2.97
C LYS A 19 21.91 -58.45 -3.96
N THR A 20 21.19 -57.87 -4.91
CA THR A 20 21.64 -56.78 -5.79
C THR A 20 21.38 -55.42 -5.11
N PRO A 21 22.31 -54.46 -5.13
CA PRO A 21 22.14 -53.16 -4.49
C PRO A 21 21.14 -52.26 -5.24
N ALA A 22 20.38 -51.48 -4.47
CA ALA A 22 19.39 -50.52 -4.96
C ALA A 22 20.05 -49.41 -5.81
N LYS A 23 19.47 -49.15 -6.99
CA LYS A 23 19.91 -48.08 -7.90
C LYS A 23 19.55 -46.71 -7.33
N ALA A 24 20.55 -45.82 -7.26
CA ALA A 24 20.42 -44.41 -6.93
C ALA A 24 19.53 -43.68 -7.94
N ALA A 25 18.63 -42.83 -7.44
CA ALA A 25 17.82 -41.92 -8.25
C ALA A 25 18.72 -40.84 -8.87
N THR A 26 18.87 -40.86 -10.19
CA THR A 26 19.60 -39.86 -10.95
C THR A 26 18.74 -38.61 -11.12
N ASN A 27 19.20 -37.49 -10.58
CA ASN A 27 18.67 -36.15 -10.89
C ASN A 27 18.94 -35.87 -12.38
N ARG A 28 17.89 -35.79 -13.19
CA ARG A 28 17.97 -35.49 -14.63
C ARG A 28 18.05 -33.97 -14.80
N PRO A 29 19.08 -33.39 -15.46
CA PRO A 29 19.12 -31.96 -15.68
C PRO A 29 18.00 -31.55 -16.65
N ALA A 30 17.29 -30.46 -16.34
CA ALA A 30 16.30 -29.88 -17.23
C ALA A 30 16.98 -29.51 -18.55
N LYS A 31 16.50 -30.06 -19.67
CA LYS A 31 17.02 -29.77 -21.01
C LYS A 31 16.75 -28.29 -21.31
N ALA A 32 17.80 -27.51 -21.52
CA ALA A 32 17.68 -26.11 -21.95
C ALA A 32 16.83 -26.05 -23.25
N LEU A 33 15.85 -25.14 -23.27
CA LEU A 33 15.04 -24.85 -24.46
C LEU A 33 15.97 -24.44 -25.60
N ASP A 34 15.78 -25.02 -26.78
CA ASP A 34 16.52 -24.58 -27.96
C ASP A 34 16.13 -23.13 -28.33
N GLY A 35 17.08 -22.37 -28.88
CA GLY A 35 16.89 -20.94 -29.16
C GLY A 35 15.72 -20.64 -30.11
N ALA A 36 15.46 -21.52 -31.07
CA ALA A 36 14.36 -21.37 -32.02
C ALA A 36 12.98 -21.59 -31.37
N THR A 37 12.88 -22.47 -30.38
CA THR A 37 11.67 -22.71 -29.60
C THR A 37 11.44 -21.56 -28.62
N ALA A 38 12.51 -21.02 -28.03
CA ALA A 38 12.41 -19.82 -27.19
C ALA A 38 11.92 -18.60 -27.98
N GLU A 39 12.43 -18.37 -29.19
CA GLU A 39 11.98 -17.27 -30.07
C GLU A 39 10.52 -17.42 -30.51
N ARG A 40 10.08 -18.64 -30.85
CA ARG A 40 8.66 -18.89 -31.19
C ARG A 40 7.74 -18.66 -30.01
N ILE A 41 8.16 -19.05 -28.80
CA ILE A 41 7.39 -18.79 -27.58
C ILE A 41 7.31 -17.29 -27.31
N ALA A 42 8.42 -16.56 -27.42
CA ALA A 42 8.44 -15.11 -27.24
C ALA A 42 7.49 -14.40 -28.22
N SER A 43 7.57 -14.73 -29.51
CA SER A 43 6.71 -14.15 -30.55
C SER A 43 5.21 -14.50 -30.33
N ALA A 44 4.92 -15.72 -29.88
CA ALA A 44 3.55 -16.12 -29.54
C ALA A 44 3.01 -15.35 -28.32
N LEU A 45 3.85 -15.13 -27.30
CA LEU A 45 3.49 -14.35 -26.11
C LEU A 45 3.26 -12.88 -26.46
N GLU A 46 4.10 -12.27 -27.30
CA GLU A 46 3.92 -10.89 -27.79
C GLU A 46 2.62 -10.74 -28.61
N THR A 47 2.29 -11.75 -29.42
CA THR A 47 1.05 -11.77 -30.21
C THR A 47 -0.18 -11.92 -29.32
N ILE A 48 -0.11 -12.78 -28.30
CA ILE A 48 -1.19 -12.95 -27.31
C ILE A 48 -1.36 -11.66 -26.50
N ALA A 49 -0.27 -11.05 -26.04
CA ALA A 49 -0.30 -9.78 -25.31
C ALA A 49 -0.95 -8.67 -26.15
N SER A 50 -0.57 -8.55 -27.42
CA SER A 50 -1.13 -7.57 -28.36
C SER A 50 -2.62 -7.81 -28.61
N ARG A 51 -3.06 -9.07 -28.71
CA ARG A 51 -4.48 -9.40 -28.91
C ARG A 51 -5.33 -9.22 -27.65
N LEU A 52 -4.79 -9.51 -26.48
CA LEU A 52 -5.47 -9.24 -25.20
C LEU A 52 -5.61 -7.74 -24.94
N ALA A 53 -4.60 -6.95 -25.33
CA ALA A 53 -4.68 -5.48 -25.29
C ALA A 53 -5.76 -4.95 -26.24
N ALA A 54 -5.88 -5.52 -27.45
CA ALA A 54 -6.89 -5.13 -28.43
C ALA A 54 -8.32 -5.65 -28.13
N ALA A 55 -8.46 -6.73 -27.35
CA ALA A 55 -9.74 -7.38 -27.05
C ALA A 55 -10.44 -6.84 -25.79
N SER A 56 -9.81 -5.93 -25.03
CA SER A 56 -10.57 -5.17 -24.03
C SER A 56 -11.41 -4.14 -24.75
N PRO A 57 -12.76 -4.19 -24.68
CA PRO A 57 -13.56 -3.12 -25.25
C PRO A 57 -13.13 -1.81 -24.59
N ALA A 58 -12.69 -0.86 -25.41
CA ALA A 58 -12.45 0.51 -25.00
C ALA A 58 -13.81 1.08 -24.57
N SER A 59 -14.19 0.83 -23.32
CA SER A 59 -15.26 1.57 -22.67
C SER A 59 -14.84 3.02 -22.64
N ASP A 60 -15.75 3.92 -22.99
CA ASP A 60 -15.51 5.35 -22.91
C ASP A 60 -15.03 5.67 -21.48
N PRO A 61 -13.85 6.30 -21.29
CA PRO A 61 -13.34 6.62 -19.97
C PRO A 61 -14.37 7.36 -19.11
N ALA A 62 -15.23 8.17 -19.73
CA ALA A 62 -16.31 8.89 -19.05
C ALA A 62 -17.39 7.96 -18.47
N GLU A 63 -17.79 6.92 -19.20
CA GLU A 63 -18.76 5.93 -18.70
C GLU A 63 -18.15 5.03 -17.60
N SER A 64 -16.86 4.71 -17.72
CA SER A 64 -16.09 3.95 -16.73
C SER A 64 -16.01 4.66 -15.36
N LEU A 65 -15.81 5.98 -15.36
CA LEU A 65 -15.67 6.80 -14.14
C LEU A 65 -16.97 6.94 -13.33
N GLY A 66 -18.13 6.75 -13.97
CA GLY A 66 -19.43 6.73 -13.29
C GLY A 66 -19.70 5.44 -12.50
N ALA A 67 -19.03 4.33 -12.83
CA ALA A 67 -19.34 3.00 -12.32
C ALA A 67 -18.87 2.74 -10.88
N ALA A 68 -17.87 3.49 -10.39
CA ALA A 68 -17.31 3.33 -9.06
C ALA A 68 -16.91 4.68 -8.45
N ASP A 69 -16.73 4.69 -7.14
CA ASP A 69 -16.24 5.87 -6.40
C ASP A 69 -14.73 5.81 -6.14
N ALA A 70 -14.09 4.67 -6.41
CA ALA A 70 -12.66 4.49 -6.25
C ALA A 70 -12.06 3.65 -7.38
N PHE A 71 -10.80 3.92 -7.71
CA PHE A 71 -10.05 3.29 -8.80
C PHE A 71 -8.58 3.11 -8.42
N VAL A 72 -7.91 2.15 -9.07
CA VAL A 72 -6.45 2.05 -9.11
C VAL A 72 -5.99 2.44 -10.50
N TRP A 73 -5.02 3.35 -10.56
CA TRP A 73 -4.34 3.70 -11.80
C TRP A 73 -3.29 2.65 -12.14
N HIS A 74 -3.28 2.22 -13.40
CA HIS A 74 -2.22 1.43 -13.97
C HIS A 74 -1.51 2.22 -15.08
N PRO A 75 -0.19 2.02 -15.25
CA PRO A 75 0.53 2.52 -16.41
C PRO A 75 -0.19 2.14 -17.70
N HIS A 76 -0.05 2.98 -18.73
CA HIS A 76 -0.72 2.85 -20.04
C HIS A 76 -2.20 3.25 -20.10
N GLY A 77 -2.68 4.09 -19.18
CA GLY A 77 -3.97 4.77 -19.38
C GLY A 77 -5.18 4.09 -18.75
N ARG A 78 -4.99 3.08 -17.88
CA ARG A 78 -6.09 2.25 -17.38
C ARG A 78 -6.47 2.59 -15.95
N LEU A 79 -7.75 2.91 -15.72
CA LEU A 79 -8.37 3.03 -14.40
C LEU A 79 -9.17 1.76 -14.08
N ALA A 80 -8.73 1.00 -13.09
CA ALA A 80 -9.42 -0.19 -12.63
C ALA A 80 -10.37 0.15 -11.47
N PRO A 81 -11.69 -0.07 -11.58
CA PRO A 81 -12.63 0.26 -10.50
C PRO A 81 -12.42 -0.62 -9.28
N VAL A 82 -12.59 -0.03 -8.09
CA VAL A 82 -12.52 -0.70 -6.78
C VAL A 82 -13.90 -0.62 -6.13
N PRO A 83 -14.74 -1.68 -6.25
CA PRO A 83 -16.12 -1.67 -5.73
C PRO A 83 -16.20 -1.51 -4.21
N ARG A 84 -15.21 -2.01 -3.49
CA ARG A 84 -15.11 -1.92 -2.03
C ARG A 84 -13.72 -1.46 -1.63
N VAL A 85 -13.60 -0.21 -1.21
CA VAL A 85 -12.38 0.33 -0.63
C VAL A 85 -12.22 -0.22 0.78
N SER A 86 -11.14 -0.95 1.03
CA SER A 86 -10.75 -1.32 2.39
C SER A 86 -10.41 -0.05 3.17
N ARG A 87 -11.20 0.24 4.20
CA ARG A 87 -11.07 1.45 5.01
C ARG A 87 -11.43 1.20 6.45
N VAL A 88 -10.96 2.09 7.31
CA VAL A 88 -11.40 2.18 8.70
C VAL A 88 -12.43 3.31 8.77
N GLU A 89 -13.51 3.13 9.53
CA GLU A 89 -14.47 4.20 9.73
C GLU A 89 -13.80 5.41 10.40
N ILE A 90 -14.18 6.62 9.97
CA ILE A 90 -13.48 7.84 10.38
C ILE A 90 -13.52 8.07 11.90
N GLY A 91 -14.60 7.63 12.57
CA GLY A 91 -14.76 7.74 14.02
C GLY A 91 -13.86 6.80 14.85
N LEU A 92 -13.30 5.76 14.22
CA LEU A 92 -12.39 4.80 14.83
C LEU A 92 -10.92 5.25 14.78
N LEU A 93 -10.61 6.27 13.98
CA LEU A 93 -9.27 6.87 13.93
C LEU A 93 -9.06 7.80 15.13
N LYS A 94 -8.61 7.23 16.25
CA LYS A 94 -8.30 7.97 17.50
C LYS A 94 -6.87 8.53 17.53
N GLY A 95 -6.66 9.61 18.26
CA GLY A 95 -5.34 10.25 18.42
C GLY A 95 -4.89 11.05 17.20
N VAL A 96 -5.77 11.23 16.22
CA VAL A 96 -5.51 11.98 14.98
C VAL A 96 -6.62 12.99 14.68
N ASP A 97 -7.42 13.34 15.69
CA ASP A 97 -8.61 14.18 15.55
C ASP A 97 -8.33 15.51 14.86
N ARG A 98 -7.28 16.23 15.28
CA ARG A 98 -6.88 17.49 14.65
C ARG A 98 -6.52 17.31 13.16
N MET A 99 -5.75 16.29 12.82
CA MET A 99 -5.34 16.01 11.43
C MET A 99 -6.53 15.56 10.58
N ARG A 100 -7.45 14.79 11.18
CA ARG A 100 -8.72 14.40 10.57
C ARG A 100 -9.54 15.62 10.21
N ASP A 101 -9.76 16.52 11.16
CA ASP A 101 -10.66 17.67 10.98
C ASP A 101 -10.11 18.61 9.89
N ILE A 102 -8.79 18.87 9.90
CA ILE A 102 -8.13 19.68 8.86
C ILE A 102 -8.25 19.02 7.47
N LEU A 103 -7.99 17.72 7.36
CA LEU A 103 -8.10 17.02 6.08
C LEU A 103 -9.55 16.98 5.58
N MET A 104 -10.51 16.76 6.48
CA MET A 104 -11.94 16.74 6.16
C MET A 104 -12.40 18.08 5.61
N GLU A 105 -12.09 19.17 6.31
CA GLU A 105 -12.46 20.52 5.87
C GLU A 105 -11.86 20.86 4.50
N ASN A 106 -10.58 20.55 4.28
CA ASN A 106 -9.93 20.77 2.99
C ASN A 106 -10.56 19.94 1.86
N THR A 107 -10.86 18.67 2.13
CA THR A 107 -11.45 17.76 1.15
C THR A 107 -12.89 18.16 0.83
N GLU A 108 -13.64 18.65 1.82
CA GLU A 108 -15.00 19.15 1.62
C GLU A 108 -15.01 20.41 0.74
N ARG A 109 -14.12 21.37 1.02
CA ARG A 109 -13.93 22.55 0.17
C ARG A 109 -13.66 22.14 -1.28
N PHE A 110 -12.70 21.23 -1.48
CA PHE A 110 -12.38 20.71 -2.81
C PHE A 110 -13.58 20.06 -3.49
N ALA A 111 -14.30 19.20 -2.78
CA ALA A 111 -15.47 18.49 -3.30
C ALA A 111 -16.64 19.44 -3.63
N ASN A 112 -16.67 20.64 -3.04
CA ASN A 112 -17.61 21.72 -3.37
C ASN A 112 -17.09 22.68 -4.45
N GLY A 113 -15.91 22.40 -5.03
CA GLY A 113 -15.30 23.26 -6.04
C GLY A 113 -14.66 24.54 -5.51
N LEU A 114 -14.41 24.60 -4.21
CA LEU A 114 -13.68 25.69 -3.59
C LEU A 114 -12.17 25.39 -3.58
N PRO A 115 -11.32 26.44 -3.46
CA PRO A 115 -9.87 26.26 -3.32
C PRO A 115 -9.51 25.35 -2.14
N ALA A 116 -8.58 24.42 -2.40
CA ALA A 116 -8.08 23.46 -1.45
C ALA A 116 -6.62 23.12 -1.77
N ASN A 117 -5.91 22.63 -0.76
CA ASN A 117 -4.48 22.36 -0.83
C ASN A 117 -4.20 20.87 -1.02
N ASN A 118 -3.18 20.56 -1.82
CA ASN A 118 -2.58 19.22 -1.82
C ASN A 118 -2.07 18.89 -0.41
N ALA A 119 -2.20 17.64 0.00
CA ALA A 119 -1.86 17.21 1.36
C ALA A 119 -0.77 16.14 1.39
N LEU A 120 0.22 16.35 2.25
CA LEU A 120 1.23 15.35 2.61
C LEU A 120 1.04 14.95 4.07
N LEU A 121 0.65 13.69 4.29
CA LEU A 121 0.52 13.07 5.60
C LEU A 121 1.81 12.32 5.91
N TRP A 122 2.57 12.75 6.90
CA TRP A 122 3.89 12.18 7.17
C TRP A 122 4.03 11.70 8.61
N GLY A 123 5.00 10.80 8.83
CA GLY A 123 5.42 10.40 10.18
C GLY A 123 5.17 8.92 10.47
N ALA A 124 4.84 8.60 11.72
CA ALA A 124 4.88 7.25 12.25
C ALA A 124 4.07 6.22 11.43
N ARG A 125 4.67 5.04 11.25
CA ARG A 125 4.03 3.89 10.58
C ARG A 125 2.87 3.38 11.45
N GLY A 126 1.78 2.96 10.81
CA GLY A 126 0.64 2.34 11.50
C GLY A 126 -0.30 3.30 12.23
N MET A 127 -0.13 4.62 12.10
CA MET A 127 -0.97 5.65 12.72
C MET A 127 -2.16 6.09 11.85
N GLY A 128 -2.51 5.33 10.81
CA GLY A 128 -3.74 5.57 10.05
C GLY A 128 -3.66 6.69 8.99
N LYS A 129 -2.47 7.06 8.49
CA LYS A 129 -2.31 8.07 7.42
C LYS A 129 -3.17 7.74 6.17
N SER A 130 -2.96 6.55 5.61
CA SER A 130 -3.69 6.08 4.42
C SER A 130 -5.16 5.82 4.74
N SER A 131 -5.43 5.27 5.93
CA SER A 131 -6.80 5.06 6.42
C SER A 131 -7.58 6.36 6.52
N LEU A 132 -6.94 7.46 6.94
CA LEU A 132 -7.59 8.76 7.07
C LEU A 132 -8.04 9.31 5.71
N VAL A 133 -7.21 9.21 4.68
CA VAL A 133 -7.59 9.63 3.32
C VAL A 133 -8.79 8.83 2.81
N LYS A 134 -8.74 7.49 2.95
CA LYS A 134 -9.82 6.59 2.53
C LYS A 134 -11.11 6.82 3.32
N ALA A 135 -10.99 7.09 4.62
CA ALA A 135 -12.12 7.40 5.50
C ALA A 135 -12.75 8.76 5.18
N ALA A 136 -11.94 9.79 4.91
CA ALA A 136 -12.41 11.12 4.56
C ALA A 136 -13.20 11.11 3.24
N HIS A 137 -12.66 10.45 2.22
CA HIS A 137 -13.36 10.24 0.94
C HIS A 137 -14.72 9.55 1.13
N ALA A 138 -14.74 8.41 1.84
CA ALA A 138 -15.98 7.68 2.06
C ALA A 138 -17.01 8.46 2.88
N THR A 139 -16.54 9.21 3.90
CA THR A 139 -17.41 10.02 4.76
C THR A 139 -18.09 11.13 3.95
N LEU A 140 -17.33 11.84 3.10
CA LEU A 140 -17.89 12.91 2.27
C LEU A 140 -18.84 12.40 1.19
N ASN A 141 -18.61 11.20 0.66
CA ASN A 141 -19.47 10.64 -0.37
C ASN A 141 -20.79 10.07 0.16
N ARG A 142 -20.89 9.77 1.45
CA ARG A 142 -22.08 9.15 2.06
C ARG A 142 -23.35 9.94 1.77
N ASP A 143 -23.26 11.26 1.90
CA ASP A 143 -24.40 12.18 1.85
C ASP A 143 -24.50 12.91 0.48
N ARG A 144 -23.64 12.54 -0.49
CA ARG A 144 -23.58 13.15 -1.84
C ARG A 144 -24.36 12.36 -2.88
N LYS A 145 -25.00 13.08 -3.81
CA LYS A 145 -25.62 12.50 -5.01
C LYS A 145 -24.55 11.83 -5.87
N PRO A 146 -24.86 10.72 -6.57
CA PRO A 146 -23.87 10.01 -7.40
C PRO A 146 -23.11 10.89 -8.39
N ALA A 147 -23.77 11.90 -8.98
CA ALA A 147 -23.14 12.85 -9.91
C ALA A 147 -22.12 13.79 -9.23
N ASP A 148 -22.28 14.06 -7.93
CA ASP A 148 -21.44 14.98 -7.16
C ASP A 148 -20.40 14.26 -6.28
N ARG A 149 -20.31 12.93 -6.42
CA ARG A 149 -19.39 12.11 -5.63
C ARG A 149 -17.95 12.34 -6.07
N LEU A 150 -17.11 12.50 -5.06
CA LEU A 150 -15.67 12.59 -5.21
C LEU A 150 -15.12 11.21 -5.61
N LYS A 151 -14.21 11.16 -6.58
CA LYS A 151 -13.57 9.92 -7.01
C LYS A 151 -12.21 9.80 -6.34
N LEU A 152 -11.87 8.61 -5.84
CA LEU A 152 -10.57 8.32 -5.24
C LEU A 152 -9.75 7.47 -6.21
N ILE A 153 -8.59 7.94 -6.63
CA ILE A 153 -7.70 7.21 -7.53
C ILE A 153 -6.41 6.91 -6.77
N GLU A 154 -6.12 5.64 -6.51
CA GLU A 154 -4.84 5.21 -5.96
C GLU A 154 -3.81 5.08 -7.09
N ILE A 155 -2.65 5.72 -6.94
CA ILE A 155 -1.50 5.56 -7.82
C ILE A 155 -0.34 4.98 -7.01
N HIS A 156 0.27 3.92 -7.53
CA HIS A 156 1.43 3.32 -6.90
C HIS A 156 2.67 4.20 -7.07
N ARG A 157 3.60 4.11 -6.10
CA ARG A 157 4.81 4.93 -6.05
C ARG A 157 5.67 4.73 -7.31
N GLU A 158 5.76 3.50 -7.80
CA GLU A 158 6.47 3.12 -9.02
C GLU A 158 5.87 3.75 -10.30
N ASP A 159 4.58 4.11 -10.27
CA ASP A 159 3.84 4.57 -11.45
C ASP A 159 3.77 6.09 -11.54
N ILE A 160 4.38 6.83 -10.60
CA ILE A 160 4.34 8.30 -10.55
C ILE A 160 4.87 8.98 -11.81
N GLU A 161 5.73 8.32 -12.58
CA GLU A 161 6.18 8.84 -13.88
C GLU A 161 5.03 8.96 -14.90
N SER A 162 3.98 8.15 -14.76
CA SER A 162 2.79 8.20 -15.62
C SER A 162 1.73 9.21 -15.17
N LEU A 163 2.01 9.98 -14.11
CA LEU A 163 1.08 10.97 -13.55
C LEU A 163 0.63 12.03 -14.57
N PRO A 164 1.46 12.55 -15.49
CA PRO A 164 1.00 13.49 -16.51
C PRO A 164 -0.11 12.92 -17.40
N GLY A 165 0.01 11.65 -17.81
CA GLY A 165 -1.02 10.97 -18.61
C GLY A 165 -2.33 10.79 -17.83
N LEU A 166 -2.25 10.55 -16.52
CA LEU A 166 -3.43 10.55 -15.66
C LEU A 166 -4.07 11.94 -15.58
N MET A 167 -3.29 13.01 -15.41
CA MET A 167 -3.83 14.38 -15.36
C MET A 167 -4.60 14.73 -16.64
N GLU A 168 -4.07 14.35 -17.81
CA GLU A 168 -4.74 14.59 -19.09
C GLU A 168 -6.07 13.84 -19.20
N LEU A 169 -6.10 12.57 -18.77
CA LEU A 169 -7.33 11.77 -18.73
C LEU A 169 -8.41 12.40 -17.82
N LEU A 170 -8.01 12.97 -16.68
CA LEU A 170 -8.95 13.50 -15.70
C LEU A 170 -9.46 14.90 -16.04
N ARG A 171 -8.69 15.70 -16.82
CA ARG A 171 -9.00 17.10 -17.12
C ARG A 171 -10.36 17.30 -17.81
N SER A 172 -10.76 16.38 -18.68
CA SER A 172 -12.02 16.45 -19.43
C SER A 172 -13.22 15.87 -18.67
N SER A 173 -13.01 15.31 -17.48
CA SER A 173 -14.06 14.63 -16.72
C SER A 173 -14.90 15.60 -15.88
N PRO A 174 -16.23 15.39 -15.77
CA PRO A 174 -17.10 16.22 -14.93
C PRO A 174 -16.92 15.97 -13.43
N PHE A 175 -16.23 14.90 -13.04
CA PHE A 175 -16.02 14.55 -11.64
C PHE A 175 -14.83 15.29 -11.03
N ARG A 176 -14.76 15.29 -9.70
CA ARG A 176 -13.59 15.71 -8.93
C ARG A 176 -12.84 14.50 -8.41
N PHE A 177 -11.52 14.58 -8.35
CA PHE A 177 -10.64 13.45 -8.05
C PHE A 177 -9.68 13.76 -6.91
N ILE A 178 -9.63 12.88 -5.92
CA ILE A 178 -8.44 12.73 -5.07
C ILE A 178 -7.53 11.73 -5.78
N VAL A 179 -6.37 12.17 -6.22
CA VAL A 179 -5.29 11.26 -6.62
C VAL A 179 -4.42 11.01 -5.39
N PHE A 180 -4.39 9.77 -4.93
CA PHE A 180 -3.77 9.33 -3.69
C PHE A 180 -2.56 8.44 -3.96
N CYS A 181 -1.40 8.83 -3.43
CA CYS A 181 -0.19 8.00 -3.43
C CYS A 181 0.17 7.56 -2.01
N ASP A 182 0.17 6.25 -1.77
CA ASP A 182 0.57 5.71 -0.47
C ASP A 182 2.09 5.44 -0.40
N ASP A 183 2.68 5.70 0.76
CA ASP A 183 4.11 5.51 1.07
C ASP A 183 5.06 6.11 0.03
N LEU A 184 4.86 7.40 -0.27
CA LEU A 184 5.71 8.17 -1.14
C LEU A 184 7.08 8.43 -0.48
N SER A 185 8.12 7.85 -1.07
CA SER A 185 9.53 8.15 -0.79
C SER A 185 10.39 7.97 -2.04
N PHE A 186 11.44 8.76 -2.13
CA PHE A 186 12.39 8.71 -3.24
C PHE A 186 13.78 8.35 -2.72
N ASP A 187 14.42 7.39 -3.41
CA ASP A 187 15.72 6.84 -3.03
C ASP A 187 16.81 7.06 -4.10
N GLY A 188 16.61 7.97 -5.07
CA GLY A 188 17.70 8.44 -5.94
C GLY A 188 17.47 8.46 -7.44
N ASN A 189 16.34 7.96 -7.95
CA ASN A 189 16.09 7.93 -9.40
C ASN A 189 15.11 9.03 -9.86
N ASP A 190 15.47 9.72 -10.93
CA ASP A 190 15.16 11.15 -11.16
C ASP A 190 13.95 11.42 -12.10
N ALA A 191 13.21 10.38 -12.51
CA ALA A 191 12.04 10.54 -13.41
C ALA A 191 10.72 10.76 -12.65
N SER A 192 10.45 9.95 -11.61
CA SER A 192 9.24 10.07 -10.78
C SER A 192 9.22 11.39 -10.00
N TYR A 193 10.38 11.86 -9.54
CA TYR A 193 10.51 13.14 -8.85
C TYR A 193 10.13 14.32 -9.77
N LYS A 194 10.66 14.36 -11.00
CA LYS A 194 10.36 15.41 -11.98
C LYS A 194 8.89 15.44 -12.35
N SER A 195 8.28 14.27 -12.54
CA SER A 195 6.86 14.14 -12.88
C SER A 195 5.96 14.70 -11.78
N LEU A 196 6.23 14.34 -10.52
CA LEU A 196 5.47 14.89 -9.38
C LEU A 196 5.72 16.38 -9.19
N LYS A 197 6.97 16.85 -9.33
CA LYS A 197 7.31 18.28 -9.25
C LYS A 197 6.56 19.10 -10.29
N ALA A 198 6.55 18.66 -11.55
CA ALA A 198 5.87 19.36 -12.63
C ALA A 198 4.35 19.54 -12.38
N VAL A 199 3.70 18.53 -11.80
CA VAL A 199 2.27 18.59 -11.46
C VAL A 199 2.01 19.51 -10.26
N LEU A 200 2.90 19.51 -9.25
CA LEU A 200 2.74 20.36 -8.06
C LEU A 200 3.12 21.83 -8.30
N GLU A 201 4.10 22.10 -9.15
CA GLU A 201 4.56 23.46 -9.47
C GLU A 201 3.70 24.17 -10.51
N GLY A 202 2.84 23.43 -11.22
CA GLY A 202 1.98 24.01 -12.25
C GLY A 202 2.76 24.43 -13.49
N GLY A 203 3.45 23.49 -14.14
CA GLY A 203 3.95 23.71 -15.51
C GLY A 203 2.83 24.07 -16.49
N ILE A 204 3.15 24.26 -17.78
CA ILE A 204 2.18 24.75 -18.80
C ILE A 204 0.86 23.96 -18.79
N GLU A 205 0.91 22.64 -18.63
CA GLU A 205 -0.29 21.81 -18.50
C GLU A 205 -0.83 21.77 -17.07
N GLY A 206 0.06 21.73 -16.07
CA GLY A 206 -0.26 21.78 -14.64
C GLY A 206 -1.24 20.69 -14.16
N ARG A 207 -1.58 20.76 -12.86
CA ARG A 207 -2.66 19.96 -12.27
C ARG A 207 -4.03 20.53 -12.69
N PRO A 208 -4.98 19.70 -13.16
CA PRO A 208 -6.35 20.14 -13.41
C PRO A 208 -7.07 20.65 -12.16
N ASP A 209 -7.99 21.61 -12.32
CA ASP A 209 -8.78 22.20 -11.21
C ASP A 209 -9.70 21.18 -10.52
N ASN A 210 -10.04 20.09 -11.21
CA ASN A 210 -10.86 19.00 -10.70
C ASN A 210 -10.03 17.86 -10.07
N VAL A 211 -8.71 18.03 -9.88
CA VAL A 211 -7.83 17.03 -9.24
C VAL A 211 -7.16 17.60 -8.00
N ILE A 212 -7.09 16.86 -6.89
CA ILE A 212 -6.27 17.19 -5.71
C ILE A 212 -5.33 16.03 -5.40
N LEU A 213 -4.10 16.32 -5.01
CA LEU A 213 -3.08 15.31 -4.71
C LEU A 213 -2.89 15.11 -3.22
N TYR A 214 -3.13 13.89 -2.75
CA TYR A 214 -2.82 13.44 -1.39
C TYR A 214 -1.72 12.39 -1.41
N ALA A 215 -0.74 12.51 -0.53
CA ALA A 215 0.32 11.53 -0.38
C ALA A 215 0.53 11.16 1.09
N THR A 216 0.92 9.92 1.36
CA THR A 216 1.48 9.56 2.67
C THR A 216 2.98 9.35 2.57
N SER A 217 3.72 9.62 3.66
CA SER A 217 5.13 9.26 3.75
C SER A 217 5.49 8.81 5.17
N ASN A 218 6.47 7.92 5.27
CA ASN A 218 7.05 7.56 6.56
C ASN A 218 8.19 8.49 6.98
N ARG A 219 8.63 9.37 6.08
CA ARG A 219 9.65 10.40 6.32
C ARG A 219 8.97 11.77 6.32
N ARG A 220 9.52 12.71 7.10
CA ARG A 220 9.06 14.12 7.09
C ARG A 220 9.30 14.78 5.73
N HIS A 221 10.44 14.46 5.12
CA HIS A 221 10.81 14.89 3.77
C HIS A 221 10.74 13.70 2.82
N LEU A 222 10.26 13.93 1.60
CA LEU A 222 10.09 12.87 0.59
C LEU A 222 11.43 12.32 0.07
N LEU A 223 12.52 13.08 0.22
CA LEU A 223 13.88 12.69 -0.14
C LEU A 223 14.68 12.23 1.09
N ALA A 224 15.54 11.23 0.91
CA ALA A 224 16.44 10.74 1.95
C ALA A 224 17.46 11.83 2.37
N ARG A 225 17.81 11.88 3.66
CA ARG A 225 18.81 12.84 4.18
C ARG A 225 20.17 12.67 3.52
N GLU A 226 20.60 11.44 3.29
CA GLU A 226 21.87 11.13 2.62
C GLU A 226 21.92 11.69 1.19
N MET A 227 20.79 11.73 0.47
CA MET A 227 20.74 12.37 -0.85
C MET A 227 20.88 13.90 -0.75
N ILE A 228 20.20 14.50 0.23
CA ILE A 228 20.29 15.94 0.51
C ILE A 228 21.75 16.30 0.86
N GLU A 229 22.43 15.47 1.65
CA GLU A 229 23.82 15.67 2.07
C GLU A 229 24.85 15.35 0.97
N ASN A 230 24.61 14.31 0.15
CA ASN A 230 25.49 13.94 -0.96
C ASN A 230 25.50 15.01 -2.05
N GLU A 231 24.35 15.60 -2.37
CA GLU A 231 24.30 16.72 -3.32
C GLU A 231 24.86 18.02 -2.76
N ARG A 232 24.68 18.28 -1.46
CA ARG A 232 25.37 19.38 -0.79
C ARG A 232 26.90 19.27 -0.96
N SER A 233 27.41 18.05 -1.07
CA SER A 233 28.85 17.78 -1.16
C SER A 233 29.38 17.80 -2.59
N THR A 234 28.53 17.60 -3.61
CA THR A 234 28.93 17.51 -5.03
C THR A 234 28.42 18.66 -5.90
N ALA A 235 27.46 19.46 -5.42
CA ALA A 235 26.90 20.59 -6.15
C ALA A 235 27.85 21.81 -6.12
N ILE A 236 27.95 22.48 -7.27
CA ILE A 236 28.72 23.74 -7.42
C ILE A 236 28.13 24.83 -6.49
N ASN A 237 26.80 24.84 -6.32
CA ASN A 237 26.08 25.66 -5.34
C ASN A 237 25.27 24.76 -4.37
N PRO A 238 25.87 24.34 -3.24
CA PRO A 238 25.25 23.42 -2.28
C PRO A 238 23.93 23.90 -1.66
N GLY A 239 23.75 25.22 -1.53
CA GLY A 239 22.54 25.81 -0.96
C GLY A 239 21.33 25.70 -1.89
N GLU A 240 21.50 26.03 -3.16
CA GLU A 240 20.43 26.05 -4.17
C GLU A 240 19.92 24.64 -4.48
N ALA A 241 20.80 23.64 -4.62
CA ALA A 241 20.40 22.26 -4.90
C ALA A 241 19.61 21.62 -3.74
N VAL A 242 19.93 21.98 -2.50
CA VAL A 242 19.21 21.52 -1.30
C VAL A 242 17.87 22.24 -1.16
N GLU A 243 17.82 23.57 -1.35
CA GLU A 243 16.57 24.33 -1.35
C GLU A 243 15.59 23.85 -2.43
N GLU A 244 16.08 23.54 -3.63
CA GLU A 244 15.25 23.06 -4.73
C GLU A 244 14.65 21.67 -4.49
N LYS A 245 15.24 20.86 -3.60
CA LYS A 245 14.79 19.49 -3.27
C LYS A 245 13.98 19.39 -1.98
N VAL A 246 14.25 20.24 -1.00
CA VAL A 246 13.33 20.46 0.12
C VAL A 246 12.01 21.07 -0.40
N SER A 247 12.07 21.86 -1.48
CA SER A 247 10.91 22.56 -2.08
C SER A 247 9.72 21.67 -2.40
N LEU A 248 9.92 20.40 -2.81
CA LEU A 248 8.80 19.54 -3.23
C LEU A 248 7.83 19.26 -2.08
N SER A 249 8.36 19.05 -0.87
CA SER A 249 7.51 18.81 0.31
C SER A 249 6.74 20.08 0.68
N ASP A 250 7.36 21.25 0.49
CA ASP A 250 6.75 22.56 0.75
C ASP A 250 5.66 22.94 -0.28
N ARG A 251 5.60 22.26 -1.44
CA ARG A 251 4.50 22.41 -2.41
C ARG A 251 3.18 21.76 -1.96
N PHE A 252 3.21 20.96 -0.90
CA PHE A 252 1.99 20.48 -0.26
C PHE A 252 1.50 21.53 0.73
N GLY A 253 0.47 22.30 0.33
CA GLY A 253 -0.11 23.34 1.16
C GLY A 253 -0.71 22.84 2.49
N LEU A 254 -0.99 21.53 2.61
CA LEU A 254 -1.27 20.89 3.89
C LEU A 254 -0.19 19.86 4.23
N TRP A 255 0.43 20.06 5.39
CA TRP A 255 1.47 19.18 5.90
C TRP A 255 1.08 18.62 7.27
N LEU A 256 0.59 17.39 7.30
CA LEU A 256 -0.04 16.78 8.47
C LEU A 256 0.90 15.76 9.11
N GLY A 257 1.38 16.08 10.32
CA GLY A 257 2.29 15.23 11.08
C GLY A 257 1.56 14.17 11.93
N PHE A 258 1.95 12.91 11.77
CA PHE A 258 1.48 11.76 12.54
C PHE A 258 2.60 11.28 13.45
N HIS A 259 2.41 11.42 14.75
CA HIS A 259 3.41 11.04 15.75
C HIS A 259 3.13 9.65 16.33
N ARG A 260 4.10 9.10 17.05
CA ARG A 260 3.88 7.84 17.78
C ARG A 260 2.82 8.08 18.85
N CYS A 261 1.89 7.14 18.99
CA CYS A 261 0.86 7.23 20.02
C CYS A 261 1.40 7.00 21.43
N SER A 262 0.75 7.63 22.40
CA SER A 262 0.90 7.31 23.82
C SER A 262 0.27 5.94 24.15
N GLN A 263 0.48 5.47 25.38
CA GLN A 263 -0.21 4.28 25.87
C GLN A 263 -1.72 4.49 25.91
N ASP A 264 -2.15 5.64 26.43
CA ASP A 264 -3.57 5.97 26.59
C ASP A 264 -4.27 6.07 25.24
N GLU A 265 -3.62 6.65 24.23
CA GLU A 265 -4.14 6.69 22.86
C GLU A 265 -4.24 5.28 22.26
N TYR A 266 -3.25 4.42 22.51
CA TYR A 266 -3.30 3.01 22.08
C TYR A 266 -4.45 2.24 22.73
N LEU A 267 -4.65 2.39 24.04
CA LEU A 267 -5.76 1.78 24.76
C LEU A 267 -7.10 2.34 24.30
N ALA A 268 -7.19 3.64 24.04
CA ALA A 268 -8.38 4.28 23.47
C ALA A 268 -8.73 3.75 22.07
N MET A 269 -7.73 3.47 21.22
CA MET A 269 -7.95 2.80 19.93
C MET A 269 -8.51 1.39 20.12
N VAL A 270 -7.89 0.59 20.99
CA VAL A 270 -8.32 -0.79 21.28
C VAL A 270 -9.76 -0.81 21.81
N LYS A 271 -10.07 0.03 22.80
CA LYS A 271 -11.41 0.17 23.36
C LYS A 271 -12.41 0.60 22.28
N GLY A 272 -12.07 1.62 21.50
CA GLY A 272 -12.91 2.09 20.40
C GLY A 272 -13.25 1.01 19.37
N TYR A 273 -12.30 0.12 19.04
CA TYR A 273 -12.60 -1.03 18.19
C TYR A 273 -13.50 -2.06 18.89
N CYS A 274 -13.23 -2.40 20.15
CA CYS A 274 -14.03 -3.38 20.89
C CYS A 274 -15.49 -2.92 21.04
N ASP A 275 -15.70 -1.66 21.39
CA ASP A 275 -17.02 -1.05 21.52
C ASP A 275 -17.78 -1.08 20.18
N HIS A 276 -17.10 -0.74 19.07
CA HIS A 276 -17.70 -0.72 17.75
C HIS A 276 -18.11 -2.11 17.25
N PHE A 277 -17.30 -3.13 17.49
CA PHE A 277 -17.60 -4.51 17.06
C PHE A 277 -18.37 -5.32 18.12
N GLY A 278 -18.72 -4.72 19.27
CA GLY A 278 -19.44 -5.40 20.34
C GLY A 278 -18.65 -6.54 20.99
N ILE A 279 -17.32 -6.42 21.04
CA ILE A 279 -16.44 -7.39 21.70
C ILE A 279 -16.54 -7.18 23.20
N LYS A 280 -17.05 -8.19 23.92
CA LYS A 280 -17.27 -8.12 25.37
C LYS A 280 -16.07 -8.70 26.12
N ILE A 281 -15.43 -7.88 26.94
CA ILE A 281 -14.32 -8.21 27.84
C ILE A 281 -14.30 -7.17 28.96
N ALA A 282 -13.79 -7.51 30.14
CA ALA A 282 -13.67 -6.56 31.23
C ALA A 282 -12.59 -5.52 30.92
N ASP A 283 -12.80 -4.26 31.29
CA ASP A 283 -11.89 -3.14 30.95
C ASP A 283 -10.46 -3.39 31.46
N ASP A 284 -10.29 -3.93 32.66
CA ASP A 284 -8.99 -4.27 33.25
C ASP A 284 -8.29 -5.42 32.51
N GLU A 285 -9.04 -6.43 32.09
CA GLU A 285 -8.53 -7.54 31.27
C GLU A 285 -8.12 -7.05 29.88
N LEU A 286 -8.94 -6.22 29.24
CA LEU A 286 -8.69 -5.63 27.92
C LEU A 286 -7.39 -4.82 27.93
N GLU A 287 -7.22 -3.94 28.91
CA GLU A 287 -6.01 -3.12 29.04
C GLU A 287 -4.77 -4.00 29.23
N ARG A 288 -4.83 -4.96 30.17
CA ARG A 288 -3.71 -5.86 30.46
C ARG A 288 -3.27 -6.63 29.21
N GLU A 289 -4.22 -7.29 28.53
CA GLU A 289 -3.92 -8.08 27.33
C GLU A 289 -3.44 -7.21 26.16
N ALA A 290 -4.02 -6.02 25.97
CA ALA A 290 -3.62 -5.10 24.92
C ALA A 290 -2.18 -4.60 25.13
N LEU A 291 -1.79 -4.30 26.37
CA LEU A 291 -0.44 -3.87 26.71
C LEU A 291 0.58 -5.01 26.53
N GLU A 292 0.23 -6.21 26.96
CA GLU A 292 1.04 -7.42 26.74
C GLU A 292 1.27 -7.66 25.23
N TRP A 293 0.21 -7.58 24.43
CA TRP A 293 0.30 -7.68 22.97
C TRP A 293 1.22 -6.62 22.37
N SER A 294 1.08 -5.35 22.77
CA SER A 294 1.90 -4.26 22.26
C SER A 294 3.39 -4.44 22.59
N THR A 295 3.68 -5.01 23.77
CA THR A 295 5.04 -5.30 24.24
C THR A 295 5.67 -6.40 23.40
N THR A 296 4.94 -7.49 23.14
CA THR A 296 5.38 -8.59 22.27
C THR A 296 5.62 -8.12 20.83
N ARG A 297 4.83 -7.16 20.34
CA ARG A 297 4.99 -6.55 19.01
C ARG A 297 6.07 -5.46 18.97
N GLY A 298 6.60 -5.04 20.12
CA GLY A 298 7.62 -3.99 20.24
C GLY A 298 7.16 -2.60 19.79
N SER A 299 5.85 -2.35 19.66
CA SER A 299 5.32 -1.06 19.21
C SER A 299 3.86 -0.83 19.58
N ARG A 300 3.48 0.45 19.65
CA ARG A 300 2.09 0.91 19.81
C ARG A 300 1.70 1.73 18.58
N SER A 301 0.61 1.33 17.94
CA SER A 301 0.04 2.02 16.77
C SER A 301 -1.39 1.54 16.53
N GLY A 302 -2.15 2.27 15.72
CA GLY A 302 -3.48 1.84 15.28
C GLY A 302 -3.46 0.50 14.55
N ARG A 303 -2.39 0.19 13.80
CA ARG A 303 -2.20 -1.14 13.19
C ARG A 303 -2.07 -2.24 14.25
N VAL A 304 -1.28 -2.02 15.29
CA VAL A 304 -1.10 -3.01 16.37
C VAL A 304 -2.40 -3.18 17.15
N ALA A 305 -3.12 -2.08 17.41
CA ALA A 305 -4.44 -2.12 18.05
C ALA A 305 -5.44 -2.95 17.22
N TRP A 306 -5.50 -2.73 15.91
CA TRP A 306 -6.36 -3.51 15.01
C TRP A 306 -5.98 -5.00 14.96
N GLN A 307 -4.68 -5.32 14.97
CA GLN A 307 -4.22 -6.72 15.03
C GLN A 307 -4.61 -7.40 16.35
N PHE A 308 -4.50 -6.68 17.47
CA PHE A 308 -4.99 -7.17 18.76
C PHE A 308 -6.50 -7.39 18.76
N THR A 309 -7.28 -6.43 18.24
CA THR A 309 -8.74 -6.58 18.11
C THR A 309 -9.13 -7.79 17.27
N GLN A 310 -8.43 -8.05 16.16
CA GLN A 310 -8.67 -9.24 15.33
C GLN A 310 -8.39 -10.55 16.07
N GLU A 311 -7.27 -10.62 16.79
CA GLU A 311 -6.94 -11.77 17.64
C GLU A 311 -8.03 -12.00 18.69
N LEU A 312 -8.39 -10.93 19.41
CA LEU A 312 -9.39 -10.98 20.47
C LEU A 312 -10.77 -11.41 19.94
N ALA A 313 -11.20 -10.83 18.82
CA ALA A 313 -12.44 -11.19 18.16
C ALA A 313 -12.45 -12.66 17.70
N GLY A 314 -11.33 -13.11 17.12
CA GLY A 314 -11.15 -14.51 16.71
C GLY A 314 -11.26 -15.48 17.89
N ARG A 315 -10.58 -15.18 19.00
CA ARG A 315 -10.64 -15.98 20.25
C ARG A 315 -12.06 -16.03 20.84
N LEU A 316 -12.81 -14.93 20.76
CA LEU A 316 -14.16 -14.81 21.33
C LEU A 316 -15.29 -15.15 20.34
N GLY A 317 -14.97 -15.54 19.10
CA GLY A 317 -15.96 -15.89 18.07
C GLY A 317 -16.79 -14.71 17.56
N VAL A 318 -16.32 -13.47 17.72
CA VAL A 318 -17.00 -12.26 17.26
C VAL A 318 -16.66 -12.00 15.79
N ARG A 319 -17.67 -11.80 14.94
CA ARG A 319 -17.47 -11.47 13.53
C ARG A 319 -17.24 -9.97 13.37
N LEU A 320 -16.12 -9.61 12.74
CA LEU A 320 -15.80 -8.24 12.36
C LEU A 320 -16.45 -7.92 11.00
N SER A 321 -17.74 -7.58 11.00
CA SER A 321 -18.44 -7.13 9.79
C SER A 321 -18.26 -5.62 9.61
N GLY A 322 -17.80 -5.17 8.44
CA GLY A 322 -17.73 -3.72 8.10
C GLY A 322 -16.39 -3.19 7.56
N THR A 323 -15.39 -4.04 7.33
CA THR A 323 -14.10 -3.65 6.71
C THR A 323 -14.06 -3.71 5.19
#